data_AF-A0AA42HTD0-F1
#
_entry.id   AF-A0AA42HTD0-F1
#
_cell.length_a   1.000
_cell.length_b   1.000
_cell.length_c   1.000
_cell.angle_alpha   90.00
_cell.angle_beta   90.00
_cell.angle_gamma   90.00
#
_symmetry.space_group_name_H-M   'P 1'
#
loop_
_entity.id
_entity.type
_entity.pdbx_description
1 polymer ?
#
loop_
_entity_poly.entity_id
_entity_poly.type
_entity_poly.pdbx_seq_one_letter_code
_entity_poly.pdbx_strand_id
1 'polypeptide(L)'
;MASAHELARGHKRLRALIEFAVGEGWHVKRTPGGHLKFTKAGCAAIYTSSTASDHRAALNARAQIRRAEREARSPVQGGRHG
;
A
#
# COMPACT_ATOMS: atom_id res chain seq x y z
N MET A 1 15.66 7.76 4.57
CA MET A 1 14.53 6.82 4.38
C MET A 1 13.44 7.24 5.34
N ALA A 2 12.24 7.61 4.86
CA ALA A 2 11.15 8.02 5.75
C ALA A 2 10.71 6.82 6.60
N SER A 3 10.71 6.96 7.91
CA SER A 3 10.32 5.88 8.82
C SER A 3 8.81 5.62 8.71
N ALA A 4 8.38 4.36 8.89
CA ALA A 4 6.95 4.01 8.91
C ALA A 4 6.16 4.89 9.91
N HIS A 5 6.82 5.35 10.97
CA HIS A 5 6.26 6.28 11.95
C HIS A 5 5.97 7.68 11.37
N GLU A 6 6.88 8.22 10.55
CA GLU A 6 6.71 9.52 9.88
C GLU A 6 5.61 9.45 8.81
N LEU A 7 5.58 8.35 8.04
CA LEU A 7 4.55 8.09 7.04
C LEU A 7 3.16 7.93 7.69
N ALA A 8 3.12 7.29 8.86
CA ALA A 8 1.91 7.12 9.64
C ALA A 8 1.49 8.37 10.45
N ARG A 9 2.37 9.37 10.62
CA ARG A 9 2.19 10.51 11.54
C ARG A 9 1.66 10.11 12.93
N GLY A 10 2.18 9.02 13.49
CA GLY A 10 1.75 8.52 14.80
C GLY A 10 0.44 7.71 14.81
N HIS A 11 -0.21 7.50 13.66
CA HIS A 11 -1.40 6.64 13.58
C HIS A 11 -1.02 5.16 13.65
N LYS A 12 -1.24 4.54 14.82
CA LYS A 12 -0.90 3.12 15.08
C LYS A 12 -1.41 2.14 14.01
N ARG A 13 -2.63 2.34 13.50
CA ARG A 13 -3.22 1.48 12.46
C ARG A 13 -2.58 1.66 11.09
N LEU A 14 -2.30 2.91 10.73
CA LEU A 14 -1.62 3.22 9.47
C LEU A 14 -0.18 2.71 9.50
N ARG A 15 0.48 2.82 10.66
CA ARG A 15 1.79 2.22 10.92
C ARG A 15 1.76 0.70 10.71
N ALA A 16 0.80 0.00 11.30
CA ALA A 16 0.66 -1.44 11.11
C ALA A 16 0.41 -1.84 9.64
N LEU A 17 -0.34 -1.02 8.88
CA LEU A 17 -0.52 -1.23 7.44
C LEU A 17 0.79 -1.04 6.67
N ILE A 18 1.57 0.00 6.98
CA ILE A 18 2.85 0.28 6.34
C ILE A 18 3.85 -0.83 6.65
N GLU A 19 3.98 -1.21 7.92
CA GLU A 19 4.84 -2.31 8.36
C GLU A 19 4.44 -3.63 7.68
N PHE A 20 3.15 -3.93 7.60
CA PHE A 20 2.64 -5.08 6.86
C PHE A 20 3.04 -5.02 5.39
N ALA A 21 2.80 -3.90 4.71
CA ALA A 21 3.12 -3.76 3.30
C ALA A 21 4.64 -3.90 3.04
N VAL A 22 5.47 -3.25 3.85
CA VAL A 22 6.93 -3.35 3.76
C VAL A 22 7.41 -4.78 4.01
N GLY A 23 6.84 -5.49 4.99
CA GLY A 23 7.14 -6.90 5.26
C GLY A 23 6.80 -7.84 4.09
N GLU A 24 5.75 -7.51 3.33
CA GLU A 24 5.35 -8.21 2.10
C GLU A 24 6.17 -7.76 0.87
N GLY A 25 7.14 -6.85 1.02
CA GLY A 25 7.99 -6.34 -0.06
C GLY A 25 7.40 -5.17 -0.85
N TRP A 26 6.37 -4.51 -0.34
CA TRP A 26 5.80 -3.30 -0.95
C TRP A 26 6.60 -2.06 -0.59
N HIS A 27 6.81 -1.21 -1.58
CA HIS A 27 7.36 0.12 -1.40
C HIS A 27 6.25 1.10 -1.08
N VAL A 28 6.41 1.86 0.01
CA VAL A 28 5.42 2.84 0.46
C VAL A 28 5.99 4.25 0.30
N LYS A 29 5.25 5.12 -0.38
CA LYS A 29 5.61 6.53 -0.56
C LYS A 29 4.42 7.43 -0.28
N ARG A 30 4.64 8.57 0.37
CA ARG A 30 3.63 9.63 0.45
C ARG A 30 3.58 10.44 -0.83
N THR A 31 2.39 10.69 -1.33
CA THR A 31 2.15 11.68 -2.36
C THR A 31 2.10 13.08 -1.74
N PRO A 32 2.37 14.16 -2.51
CA PRO A 32 2.24 15.53 -2.03
C PRO A 32 0.84 15.86 -1.49
N GLY A 33 -0.20 15.23 -2.05
CA GLY A 33 -1.58 15.35 -1.58
C GLY A 33 -1.88 14.62 -0.26
N GLY A 34 -0.88 14.02 0.39
CA GLY A 34 -1.05 13.36 1.69
C GLY A 34 -1.65 11.97 1.60
N HIS A 35 -1.64 11.30 0.44
CA HIS A 35 -2.02 9.90 0.32
C HIS A 35 -0.79 8.99 0.41
N LEU A 36 -0.97 7.75 0.80
CA LEU A 36 0.06 6.72 0.68
C LEU A 36 -0.13 5.99 -0.65
N LYS A 37 0.98 5.79 -1.34
CA LYS A 37 1.09 4.97 -2.54
C LYS A 37 1.92 3.74 -2.19
N PHE A 38 1.35 2.57 -2.39
CA PHE A 38 2.02 1.28 -2.30
C PHE A 38 2.33 0.76 -3.69
N THR A 39 3.57 0.39 -3.94
CA THR A 39 4.03 -0.17 -5.22
C THR A 39 4.87 -1.41 -4.98
N LYS A 40 4.66 -2.45 -5.77
CA LYS A 40 5.49 -3.66 -5.77
C LYS A 40 5.70 -4.12 -7.20
N ALA A 41 6.87 -4.67 -7.50
CA ALA A 41 7.17 -5.18 -8.83
C ALA A 41 6.22 -6.33 -9.18
N GLY A 42 5.59 -6.26 -10.35
CA GLY A 42 4.58 -7.25 -10.78
C GLY A 42 3.18 -7.03 -10.19
N CYS A 43 2.96 -6.01 -9.37
CA CYS A 43 1.66 -5.70 -8.77
C CYS A 43 1.15 -4.31 -9.23
N ALA A 44 -0.18 -4.15 -9.25
CA ALA A 44 -0.80 -2.84 -9.44
C ALA A 44 -0.47 -1.88 -8.30
N ALA A 45 -0.28 -0.59 -8.62
CA ALA A 45 -0.05 0.45 -7.62
C ALA A 45 -1.35 0.74 -6.84
N ILE A 46 -1.27 0.73 -5.52
CA ILE A 46 -2.40 0.93 -4.63
C ILE A 46 -2.29 2.31 -3.97
N TYR A 47 -3.37 3.08 -3.98
CA TYR A 47 -3.44 4.38 -3.34
C TYR A 47 -4.39 4.32 -2.15
N THR A 48 -3.98 4.86 -1.01
CA THR A 48 -4.85 4.99 0.17
C THR A 48 -4.71 6.37 0.80
N SER A 49 -5.82 6.89 1.30
CA SER A 49 -5.86 8.13 2.05
C SER A 49 -5.10 7.96 3.37
N SER A 50 -4.23 8.92 3.74
CA SER A 50 -3.52 8.88 5.04
C SER A 50 -4.27 9.63 6.15
N THR A 51 -5.54 9.96 5.93
CA THR A 51 -6.41 10.65 6.88
C THR A 51 -6.77 9.74 8.05
N ALA A 52 -6.56 10.26 9.26
CA ALA A 52 -6.74 9.57 10.54
C ALA A 52 -8.11 8.90 10.73
N SER A 53 -9.17 9.49 10.16
CA SER A 53 -10.55 9.02 10.33
C SER A 53 -10.94 7.87 9.42
N ASP A 54 -10.12 7.52 8.42
CA ASP A 54 -10.58 6.61 7.38
C ASP A 54 -10.17 5.16 7.67
N HIS A 55 -10.81 4.59 8.71
CA HIS A 55 -10.64 3.18 9.07
C HIS A 55 -10.93 2.24 7.88
N ARG A 56 -11.93 2.59 7.06
CA ARG A 56 -12.29 1.82 5.87
C ARG A 56 -11.18 1.88 4.82
N ALA A 57 -10.54 3.03 4.62
CA ALA A 57 -9.42 3.14 3.68
C ALA A 57 -8.24 2.22 4.04
N ALA A 58 -7.90 2.10 5.33
CA ALA A 58 -6.82 1.21 5.77
C ALA A 58 -7.16 -0.28 5.56
N LEU A 59 -8.40 -0.68 5.88
CA LEU A 59 -8.88 -2.04 5.65
C LEU A 59 -8.94 -2.37 4.15
N ASN A 60 -9.46 -1.46 3.34
CA ASN A 60 -9.53 -1.60 1.89
C ASN A 60 -8.13 -1.71 1.27
N ALA A 61 -7.18 -0.88 1.70
CA ALA A 61 -5.80 -0.95 1.25
C ALA A 61 -5.16 -2.31 1.57
N ARG A 62 -5.37 -2.83 2.78
CA ARG A 62 -4.89 -4.18 3.15
C ARG A 62 -5.51 -5.26 2.27
N ALA A 63 -6.81 -5.16 1.98
CA ALA A 63 -7.49 -6.10 1.09
C ALA A 63 -7.01 -5.99 -0.37
N GLN A 64 -6.68 -4.78 -0.84
CA GLN A 64 -6.08 -4.55 -2.16
C GLN A 64 -4.68 -5.12 -2.25
N ILE A 65 -3.84 -4.93 -1.23
CA ILE A 65 -2.49 -5.53 -1.16
C ILE A 65 -2.60 -7.05 -1.28
N ARG A 66 -3.48 -7.68 -0.51
CA ARG A 66 -3.70 -9.13 -0.58
C ARG A 66 -4.23 -9.61 -1.94
N ARG A 67 -5.03 -8.80 -2.63
CA ARG A 67 -5.52 -9.12 -3.98
C ARG A 67 -4.40 -9.04 -5.01
N ALA A 68 -3.66 -7.93 -4.99
CA ALA A 68 -2.52 -7.72 -5.87
C ALA A 68 -1.41 -8.77 -5.67
N GLU A 69 -1.17 -9.21 -4.44
CA GLU A 69 -0.27 -10.35 -4.16
C GLU A 69 -0.75 -11.65 -4.84
N ARG A 70 -2.06 -11.93 -4.81
CA ARG A 70 -2.61 -13.11 -5.47
C ARG A 70 -2.54 -13.00 -6.99
N GLU A 71 -2.83 -11.82 -7.53
CA GLU A 71 -2.71 -11.53 -8.96
C GLU A 71 -1.25 -11.66 -9.42
N ALA A 72 -0.28 -11.17 -8.65
CA ALA A 72 1.14 -11.31 -8.97
C ALA A 72 1.66 -12.75 -8.83
N ARG A 73 1.09 -13.54 -7.90
CA ARG A 73 1.46 -14.94 -7.69
C ARG A 73 0.81 -15.89 -8.70
N SER A 74 -0.32 -15.52 -9.28
CA SER A 74 -0.91 -16.20 -10.43
C SER A 74 -0.23 -15.67 -11.70
N PRO A 75 0.65 -16.43 -12.37
CA PRO A 75 1.34 -15.95 -13.58
C PRO A 75 0.42 -15.81 -14.81
N VAL A 76 -0.90 -15.84 -14.63
CA VAL A 76 -1.91 -15.93 -15.69
C VAL A 76 -2.76 -14.66 -15.73
N GLN A 77 -2.11 -13.52 -15.99
CA GLN A 77 -2.63 -12.31 -16.66
C GLN A 77 -1.51 -11.27 -16.64
N GLY A 78 -0.91 -10.81 -17.74
CA GLY A 78 -1.41 -10.65 -19.09
C GLY A 78 -1.61 -9.16 -19.37
N GLY A 79 -0.69 -8.55 -20.12
CA GLY A 79 -0.98 -7.38 -20.94
C GLY A 79 -0.37 -6.03 -20.54
N ARG A 80 0.74 -5.70 -21.21
CA ARG A 80 0.87 -4.52 -22.10
C ARG A 80 0.62 -3.13 -21.49
N HIS A 81 1.71 -2.42 -21.23
CA HIS A 81 1.75 -0.97 -21.45
C HIS A 81 2.61 -0.72 -22.71
N GLY A 82 1.94 -0.42 -23.80
CA GLY A 82 2.50 0.18 -25.02
C GLY A 82 1.92 1.57 -25.20
#